data_AF-A0AA38LFK6-F1
#
_entry.id   AF-A0AA38LFK6-F1
#
_cell.length_a   1.000
_cell.length_b   1.000
_cell.length_c   1.000
_cell.angle_alpha   90.00
_cell.angle_beta   90.00
_cell.angle_gamma   90.00
#
_symmetry.space_group_name_H-M   'P 1'
#
loop_
_entity.id
_entity.type
_entity.pdbx_description
1 polymer ?
#
loop_
_entity_poly.entity_id
_entity_poly.type
_entity_poly.pdbx_seq_one_letter_code
_entity_poly.pdbx_strand_id
1 'polypeptide(L)'
;SAKVKEAPSSSLSSSSSTGFYTEILHQLIQSSSISLPPIKPYNPKGVKPTWFNSDLICAYHRTPGHDTEGCKALQAVVNNLLEESDLLLEEEEQ
;
A
#
# COMPACT_ATOMS: atom_id res chain seq x y z
N SER A 1 32.31 -31.24 22.19
CA SER A 1 32.46 -30.63 20.85
C SER A 1 31.48 -31.34 19.93
N ALA A 2 30.49 -30.73 19.31
CA ALA A 2 30.61 -29.64 18.34
C ALA A 2 29.43 -28.67 18.42
N LYS A 3 29.73 -27.38 18.31
CA LYS A 3 28.80 -26.26 18.19
C LYS A 3 28.45 -26.12 16.70
N VAL A 4 27.23 -26.47 16.31
CA VAL A 4 26.69 -26.07 15.00
C VAL A 4 26.36 -24.58 15.10
N LYS A 5 27.21 -23.77 14.48
CA LYS A 5 26.96 -22.38 14.15
C LYS A 5 26.27 -22.38 12.79
N GLU A 6 24.95 -22.21 12.78
CA GLU A 6 24.19 -21.96 11.56
C GLU A 6 24.05 -20.44 11.40
N ALA A 7 24.15 -20.00 10.14
CA ALA A 7 24.44 -18.65 9.70
C ALA A 7 23.43 -17.58 10.15
N PRO A 8 23.84 -16.29 10.18
CA PRO A 8 22.87 -15.20 10.16
C PRO A 8 22.14 -15.26 8.82
N SER A 9 20.82 -15.49 8.86
CA SER A 9 19.92 -15.27 7.72
C SER A 9 19.86 -13.77 7.44
N SER A 10 20.92 -13.27 6.82
CA SER A 10 20.95 -12.00 6.11
C SER A 10 20.02 -12.12 4.91
N SER A 11 18.72 -12.06 5.15
CA SER A 11 17.81 -11.64 4.10
C SER A 11 17.98 -10.14 3.97
N LEU A 12 18.96 -9.75 3.14
CA LEU A 12 18.96 -8.45 2.49
C LEU A 12 17.58 -8.29 1.84
N SER A 13 16.70 -7.46 2.40
CA SER A 13 15.77 -6.74 1.54
C SER A 13 16.51 -5.51 1.06
N SER A 14 17.41 -5.77 0.11
CA SER A 14 18.06 -4.75 -0.70
C SER A 14 17.00 -3.78 -1.19
N SER A 15 17.13 -2.53 -0.76
CA SER A 15 16.49 -1.36 -1.35
C SER A 15 16.50 -1.48 -2.87
N SER A 16 15.35 -1.80 -3.46
CA SER A 16 15.16 -1.91 -4.91
C SER A 16 13.73 -1.52 -5.21
N SER A 17 13.50 -0.20 -5.11
CA SER A 17 12.40 0.53 -5.74
C SER A 17 11.01 -0.12 -5.63
N THR A 18 10.60 -0.50 -4.42
CA THR A 18 9.18 -0.70 -4.13
C THR A 18 8.54 0.68 -4.07
N GLY A 19 7.67 0.98 -5.02
CA GLY A 19 7.10 2.31 -5.24
C GLY A 19 6.65 3.02 -3.95
N PHE A 20 6.75 4.35 -3.93
CA PHE A 20 6.47 5.22 -2.77
C PHE A 20 5.13 4.90 -2.12
N TYR A 21 4.07 4.74 -2.93
CA TYR A 21 2.75 4.42 -2.42
C TYR A 21 2.64 3.01 -1.84
N THR A 22 3.42 2.06 -2.35
CA THR A 22 3.46 0.69 -1.82
C THR A 22 4.05 0.67 -0.41
N GLU A 23 5.13 1.41 -0.20
CA GLU A 23 5.76 1.55 1.12
C GLU A 23 4.80 2.23 2.11
N ILE A 24 4.19 3.35 1.72
CA ILE A 24 3.24 4.05 2.58
C ILE A 24 2.06 3.14 2.93
N LEU A 25 1.49 2.43 1.95
CA LEU A 25 0.41 1.48 2.20
C LEU A 25 0.79 0.44 3.25
N HIS A 26 1.99 -0.13 3.16
CA HIS A 26 2.48 -1.11 4.12
C HIS A 26 2.56 -0.53 5.53
N GLN A 27 3.11 0.69 5.67
CA GLN A 27 3.19 1.37 6.96
C GLN A 27 1.79 1.65 7.53
N LEU A 28 0.85 2.13 6.71
CA LEU A 28 -0.51 2.44 7.15
C LEU A 28 -1.29 1.19 7.62
N ILE A 29 -1.07 0.05 6.97
CA ILE A 29 -1.64 -1.23 7.40
C ILE A 29 -1.01 -1.67 8.72
N GLN A 30 0.31 -1.55 8.85
CA GLN A 30 1.04 -1.93 10.07
C GLN A 30 0.64 -1.07 11.28
N SER A 31 0.45 0.23 11.09
CA SER A 31 0.00 1.16 12.13
C SER A 31 -1.51 1.07 12.40
N SER A 32 -2.26 0.29 11.61
CA SER A 32 -3.73 0.25 11.63
C SER A 32 -4.38 1.63 11.48
N SER A 33 -3.71 2.58 10.81
CA SER A 33 -4.24 3.92 10.54
C SER A 33 -5.29 3.93 9.44
N ILE A 34 -5.34 2.89 8.60
CA ILE A 34 -6.34 2.74 7.54
C ILE A 34 -7.07 1.41 7.64
N SER A 35 -8.29 1.39 7.12
CA SER A 35 -9.04 0.15 6.89
C SER A 35 -9.04 -0.18 5.40
N LEU A 36 -8.57 -1.37 5.05
CA LEU A 36 -8.60 -1.82 3.67
C LEU A 36 -10.05 -2.06 3.23
N PRO A 37 -10.45 -1.60 2.03
CA PRO A 37 -11.80 -1.82 1.54
C PRO A 37 -12.09 -3.33 1.36
N PRO A 38 -13.37 -3.72 1.46
CA PRO A 38 -13.78 -5.09 1.17
C PRO A 38 -13.44 -5.43 -0.29
N ILE A 39 -12.94 -6.65 -0.51
CA ILE A 39 -12.59 -7.15 -1.84
C ILE A 39 -13.90 -7.30 -2.62
N LYS A 40 -14.06 -6.53 -3.70
CA LYS A 40 -15.20 -6.66 -4.61
C LYS A 40 -14.96 -7.79 -5.59
N PRO A 41 -15.97 -8.66 -5.85
CA PRO A 41 -15.84 -9.68 -6.88
C PRO A 41 -15.61 -9.03 -8.24
N TYR A 42 -14.65 -9.57 -8.99
CA TYR A 42 -14.39 -9.13 -10.35
C TYR A 42 -15.60 -9.42 -11.24
N ASN A 43 -16.13 -8.40 -11.92
CA ASN A 43 -17.24 -8.57 -12.85
C ASN A 43 -16.73 -8.64 -14.30
N PRO A 44 -16.60 -9.83 -14.92
CA PRO A 44 -16.01 -10.00 -16.24
C PRO A 44 -16.85 -9.42 -17.38
N LYS A 45 -18.14 -9.11 -17.13
CA LYS A 45 -19.06 -8.54 -18.13
C LYS A 45 -19.00 -7.01 -18.19
N GLY A 46 -18.24 -6.36 -17.31
CA GLY A 46 -18.07 -4.91 -17.32
C GLY A 46 -17.19 -4.45 -18.46
N VAL A 47 -17.50 -3.28 -19.04
CA VAL A 47 -16.60 -2.59 -19.97
C VAL A 47 -15.31 -2.27 -19.20
N LYS A 48 -14.20 -2.87 -19.61
CA LYS A 48 -12.89 -2.59 -19.02
C LYS A 48 -12.42 -1.22 -19.52
N PRO A 49 -11.99 -0.31 -18.64
CA PRO A 49 -11.40 0.95 -19.09
C PRO A 49 -10.07 0.70 -19.82
N THR A 50 -9.65 1.64 -20.66
CA THR A 50 -8.41 1.53 -21.46
C THR A 50 -7.15 1.36 -20.61
N TRP A 51 -7.16 1.87 -19.37
CA TRP A 51 -6.06 1.72 -18.41
C TRP A 51 -6.08 0.40 -17.64
N PHE A 52 -7.11 -0.45 -17.80
CA PHE A 52 -7.20 -1.72 -17.08
C PHE A 52 -6.14 -2.69 -17.57
N ASN A 53 -5.30 -3.15 -16.64
CA ASN A 53 -4.28 -4.16 -16.89
C ASN A 53 -4.48 -5.36 -15.94
N SER A 54 -4.81 -6.52 -16.50
CA SER A 54 -5.02 -7.75 -15.72
C SER A 54 -3.73 -8.32 -15.11
N ASP A 55 -2.58 -7.97 -15.67
CA ASP A 55 -1.27 -8.42 -15.20
C ASP A 55 -0.81 -7.65 -13.96
N LEU A 56 -1.44 -6.50 -13.67
CA LEU A 56 -1.16 -5.69 -12.49
C LEU A 56 -2.19 -5.97 -11.40
N ILE A 57 -1.70 -6.11 -10.16
CA ILE A 57 -2.51 -6.31 -8.96
C ILE A 57 -2.22 -5.18 -7.98
N CYS A 58 -3.28 -4.51 -7.53
CA CYS A 58 -3.17 -3.44 -6.55
C CYS A 58 -3.17 -4.04 -5.15
N ALA A 59 -2.16 -3.75 -4.33
CA ALA A 59 -2.08 -4.26 -2.95
C ALA A 59 -3.17 -3.67 -2.03
N TYR A 60 -3.62 -2.44 -2.32
CA TYR A 60 -4.69 -1.78 -1.55
C TYR A 60 -6.06 -2.44 -1.79
N HIS A 61 -6.44 -2.63 -3.06
CA HIS A 61 -7.71 -3.25 -3.43
C HIS A 61 -7.65 -4.79 -3.41
N ARG A 62 -6.45 -5.37 -3.51
CA ARG A 62 -6.19 -6.81 -3.62
C ARG A 62 -6.91 -7.43 -4.84
N THR A 63 -6.97 -6.67 -5.93
CA THR A 63 -7.64 -7.06 -7.18
C THR A 63 -6.80 -6.67 -8.40
N PRO A 64 -6.99 -7.37 -9.54
CA PRO A 64 -6.31 -7.03 -10.78
C PRO A 64 -6.92 -5.78 -11.44
N GLY A 65 -6.10 -5.03 -12.17
CA GLY A 65 -6.54 -3.93 -13.02
C GLY A 65 -5.59 -2.74 -13.04
N HIS A 66 -4.89 -2.47 -11.94
CA HIS A 66 -3.86 -1.43 -11.81
C HIS A 66 -2.90 -1.84 -10.70
N ASP A 67 -1.69 -1.28 -10.69
CA ASP A 67 -0.73 -1.44 -9.60
C ASP A 67 -1.03 -0.47 -8.44
N THR A 68 -0.34 -0.65 -7.31
CA THR A 68 -0.53 0.19 -6.12
C THR A 68 -0.18 1.66 -6.34
N GLU A 69 0.80 1.99 -7.18
CA GLU A 69 1.19 3.38 -7.44
C GLU A 69 0.15 4.12 -8.28
N GLY A 70 -0.44 3.43 -9.25
CA GLY A 70 -1.57 3.93 -10.04
C GLY A 70 -2.89 4.04 -9.26
N CYS A 71 -2.92 3.64 -7.99
CA CYS A 71 -4.14 3.57 -7.20
C CYS A 71 -4.60 4.97 -6.72
N LYS A 72 -5.57 5.55 -7.42
CA LYS A 72 -6.16 6.84 -7.04
C LYS A 72 -6.86 6.83 -5.68
N ALA A 73 -7.45 5.70 -5.28
CA ALA A 73 -8.04 5.56 -3.95
C ALA A 73 -6.98 5.65 -2.85
N LEU A 74 -5.83 4.98 -3.02
CA LEU A 74 -4.72 5.08 -2.06
C LEU A 74 -4.14 6.49 -2.03
N GLN A 75 -3.92 7.12 -3.19
CA GLN A 75 -3.47 8.51 -3.26
C GLN A 75 -4.38 9.46 -2.48
N ALA A 76 -5.70 9.30 -2.63
CA ALA A 76 -6.68 10.09 -1.88
C ALA A 76 -6.58 9.84 -0.36
N VAL A 77 -6.45 8.59 0.07
CA VAL A 77 -6.28 8.25 1.50
C VAL A 77 -5.00 8.87 2.07
N VAL A 78 -3.87 8.75 1.37
CA VAL A 78 -2.60 9.35 1.81
C VAL A 78 -2.73 10.87 1.91
N ASN A 79 -3.32 11.53 0.90
CA ASN A 79 -3.54 12.97 0.95
C ASN A 79 -4.47 13.37 2.11
N ASN A 80 -5.55 12.62 2.37
CA ASN A 80 -6.46 12.88 3.48
C ASN A 80 -5.73 12.75 4.83
N LEU A 81 -4.89 11.72 4.98
CA LEU A 81 -4.11 11.53 6.20
C LEU A 81 -3.08 12.65 6.42
N LEU A 82 -2.45 13.14 5.35
CA LEU A 82 -1.55 14.29 5.43
C LEU A 82 -2.31 15.55 5.82
N GLU A 83 -3.47 15.81 5.21
CA GLU A 83 -4.33 16.96 5.52
C GLU A 83 -4.85 16.89 6.96
N GLU A 84 -5.32 15.72 7.43
CA GLU A 84 -5.70 15.51 8.83
C GLU A 84 -4.49 15.69 9.79
N SER A 85 -3.29 15.29 9.38
CA SER A 85 -2.09 15.47 10.20
C SER A 85 -1.63 16.94 10.27
N ASP A 86 -1.79 17.69 9.18
CA ASP A 86 -1.47 19.13 9.12
C ASP A 86 -2.50 19.95 9.93
N LEU A 87 -3.79 19.62 9.82
CA LEU A 87 -4.86 20.30 10.56
C LEU A 87 -4.78 20.10 12.08
N LEU A 88 -4.15 19.02 12.55
CA LEU A 88 -3.88 18.78 13.98
C LEU A 88 -2.78 19.67 14.56
N LEU A 89 -2.02 20.41 13.74
CA LEU A 89 -1.02 21.37 14.21
C LEU A 89 -1.59 22.79 14.42
N GLU A 90 -2.83 23.04 14.01
CA GLU A 90 -3.48 24.36 14.15
C GLU A 90 -4.42 24.48 15.37
N GLU A 91 -4.57 23.43 16.19
CA GLU A 91 -5.44 23.46 17.39
C GLU A 91 -4.70 23.67 18.74
N GLU A 92 -3.46 24.18 18.75
CA GLU A 92 -2.78 24.62 20.00
C GLU A 92 -2.58 26.15 20.09
N GLU A 93 -3.41 26.94 19.42
CA GLU A 93 -3.51 28.37 19.69
C GLU A 93 -4.99 28.82 19.76
N GLN A 94 -5.59 28.73 20.95
CA GLN A 94 -6.59 29.67 21.46
C GLN A 94 -6.88 29.50 22.97
#